data_AF-A0A932J2D7-F1
#
_entry.id   AF-A0A932J2D7-F1
#
_cell.length_a   1.000
_cell.length_b   1.000
_cell.length_c   1.000
_cell.angle_alpha   90.00
_cell.angle_beta   90.00
_cell.angle_gamma   90.00
#
_symmetry.space_group_name_H-M   'P 1'
#
loop_
_entity.id
_entity.type
_entity.pdbx_description
1 polymer ?
#
loop_
_entity_poly.entity_id
_entity_poly.type
_entity_poly.pdbx_seq_one_letter_code
_entity_poly.pdbx_strand_id
1 'polypeptide(L)'
;MMAYFFKANSRWVSIFMWAGVVSFVGYFFVAFDQGHGWGYRYFHTAWLVLPVLAAIAFEGLAQDPHARQRLYGFALASCIGSAILLVPYKAIQIESFVAESLDLIPPRVAGNARQLVFLRLECGLANDLVQNTPFFDGNELRLVSRGRMQDTQTAAALGKHPRVVQDMACAQRWLLD
;
A
#
# COMPACT_ATOMS: atom_id res chain seq x y z
N MET A 1 -24.21 -37.58 26.76
CA MET A 1 -24.97 -36.41 26.29
C MET A 1 -24.45 -35.19 27.05
N MET A 2 -23.33 -34.62 26.59
CA MET A 2 -22.58 -33.61 27.34
C MET A 2 -22.49 -32.37 26.46
N ALA A 3 -23.54 -31.55 26.55
CA ALA A 3 -23.66 -30.29 25.87
C ALA A 3 -22.73 -29.25 26.54
N TYR A 4 -21.44 -29.28 26.22
CA TYR A 4 -20.59 -28.10 26.37
C TYR A 4 -20.76 -27.22 25.13
N PHE A 5 -21.97 -26.69 24.98
CA PHE A 5 -22.19 -25.50 24.19
C PHE A 5 -21.30 -24.41 24.76
N PHE A 6 -20.59 -23.68 23.89
CA PHE A 6 -19.93 -22.43 24.21
C PHE A 6 -20.87 -21.56 25.06
N LYS A 7 -20.66 -21.53 26.38
CA LYS A 7 -21.26 -20.49 27.21
C LYS A 7 -20.54 -19.22 26.76
N ALA A 8 -21.25 -18.35 26.05
CA ALA A 8 -20.80 -17.06 25.53
C ALA A 8 -20.38 -16.05 26.62
N ASN A 9 -19.94 -16.54 27.78
CA ASN A 9 -19.56 -15.80 28.97
C ASN A 9 -18.14 -16.18 29.41
N SER A 10 -17.27 -16.49 28.45
CA SER A 10 -15.83 -16.63 28.71
C SER A 10 -15.28 -15.23 28.93
N ARG A 11 -14.89 -14.94 30.17
CA ARG A 11 -14.20 -13.68 30.56
C ARG A 11 -13.08 -13.31 29.59
N TRP A 12 -12.44 -14.30 28.97
CA TRP A 12 -11.35 -14.11 28.01
C TRP A 12 -11.81 -13.51 26.70
N VAL A 13 -12.95 -13.95 26.17
CA VAL A 13 -13.56 -13.36 24.97
C VAL A 13 -13.96 -11.91 25.24
N SER A 14 -14.50 -11.63 26.44
CA SER A 14 -14.85 -10.27 26.83
C SER A 14 -13.62 -9.37 26.98
N ILE A 15 -12.59 -9.78 27.74
CA ILE A 15 -11.33 -9.04 27.89
C ILE A 15 -10.71 -8.73 26.53
N PHE A 16 -10.75 -9.70 25.63
CA PHE A 16 -10.21 -9.56 24.30
C PHE A 16 -11.01 -8.59 23.41
N MET A 17 -12.34 -8.69 23.40
CA MET A 17 -13.20 -7.73 22.71
C MET A 17 -12.98 -6.32 23.25
N TRP A 18 -12.85 -6.19 24.57
CA TRP A 18 -12.49 -4.92 25.20
C TRP A 18 -11.09 -4.45 24.82
N ALA A 19 -10.09 -5.33 24.69
CA ALA A 19 -8.76 -4.96 24.20
C ALA A 19 -8.81 -4.45 22.74
N GLY A 20 -9.63 -5.08 21.89
CA GLY A 20 -9.88 -4.62 20.53
C GLY A 20 -10.58 -3.25 20.48
N VAL A 21 -11.63 -3.06 21.29
CA VAL A 21 -12.36 -1.79 21.40
C VAL A 21 -11.45 -0.68 21.94
N VAL A 22 -10.69 -0.94 23.01
CA VAL A 22 -9.74 0.02 23.58
C VAL A 22 -8.65 0.36 22.58
N SER A 23 -8.14 -0.61 21.80
CA SER A 23 -7.16 -0.34 20.74
C SER A 23 -7.76 0.50 19.62
N PHE A 24 -9.00 0.22 19.21
CA PHE A 24 -9.73 1.00 18.20
C PHE A 24 -10.02 2.42 18.67
N VAL A 25 -10.48 2.59 19.92
CA VAL A 25 -10.79 3.91 20.49
C VAL A 25 -9.51 4.70 20.74
N GLY A 26 -8.46 4.06 21.28
CA GLY A 26 -7.16 4.67 21.51
C GLY A 26 -6.52 5.23 20.23
N TYR A 27 -6.79 4.60 19.08
CA TYR A 27 -6.33 5.09 17.78
C TYR A 27 -6.80 6.51 17.45
N PHE A 28 -8.00 6.93 17.91
CA PHE A 28 -8.48 8.29 17.67
C PHE A 28 -7.74 9.38 18.47
N PHE A 29 -7.02 9.00 19.52
CA PHE A 29 -6.34 9.94 20.42
C PHE A 29 -4.84 10.04 20.17
N VAL A 30 -4.28 9.15 19.34
CA VAL A 30 -2.86 9.12 19.03
C VAL A 30 -2.68 9.28 17.53
N ALA A 31 -2.51 10.52 17.08
CA ALA A 31 -2.13 10.80 15.69
C ALA A 31 -0.66 10.39 15.49
N PHE A 32 -0.44 9.31 14.73
CA PHE A 32 0.87 8.98 14.21
C PHE A 32 0.83 9.00 12.68
N ASP A 33 1.34 10.09 12.13
CA ASP A 33 1.44 10.39 10.71
C ASP A 33 2.63 9.64 10.11
N GLN A 34 2.47 8.33 9.87
CA GLN A 34 3.47 7.54 9.15
C GLN A 34 3.30 7.67 7.62
N GLY A 35 3.65 8.83 7.07
CA GLY A 35 3.86 9.02 5.62
C GLY A 35 2.63 8.79 4.71
N HIS A 36 2.85 8.84 3.40
CA HIS A 36 1.81 8.61 2.39
C HIS A 36 1.55 7.10 2.21
N GLY A 37 0.29 6.70 2.41
CA GLY A 37 -0.18 5.33 2.28
C GLY A 37 -0.06 4.53 3.58
N TRP A 38 -1.05 3.68 3.85
CA TRP A 38 -1.09 2.71 4.96
C TRP A 38 -1.53 3.23 6.35
N GLY A 39 -2.39 4.26 6.42
CA GLY A 39 -3.00 4.77 7.66
C GLY A 39 -3.77 3.73 8.53
N TYR A 40 -3.81 2.46 8.15
CA TYR A 40 -4.36 1.35 8.94
C TYR A 40 -3.30 0.45 9.60
N ARG A 41 -2.00 0.74 9.51
CA ARG A 41 -0.92 -0.14 10.03
C ARG A 41 -1.11 -0.56 11.49
N TYR A 42 -1.62 0.32 12.35
CA TYR A 42 -1.85 0.01 13.76
C TYR A 42 -3.04 -0.93 13.97
N PHE A 43 -4.04 -0.85 13.09
CA PHE A 43 -5.15 -1.77 13.13
C PHE A 43 -4.76 -3.15 12.60
N HIS A 44 -3.69 -3.29 11.80
CA HIS A 44 -3.23 -4.61 11.33
C HIS A 44 -2.80 -5.53 12.48
N THR A 45 -2.15 -4.96 13.51
CA THR A 45 -1.84 -5.71 14.73
C THR A 45 -3.11 -6.10 15.48
N ALA A 46 -4.13 -5.22 15.47
CA ALA A 46 -5.46 -5.55 15.97
C ALA A 46 -6.22 -6.55 15.08
N TRP A 47 -5.88 -6.73 13.80
CA TRP A 47 -6.44 -7.79 12.96
C TRP A 47 -5.85 -9.17 13.26
N LEU A 48 -4.59 -9.26 13.68
CA LEU A 48 -3.95 -10.54 14.10
C LEU A 48 -4.64 -11.19 15.30
N VAL A 49 -5.41 -10.40 16.02
CA VAL A 49 -6.27 -10.83 17.13
C VAL A 49 -7.28 -11.90 16.64
N LEU A 50 -7.91 -11.70 15.47
CA LEU A 50 -8.95 -12.58 14.97
C LEU A 50 -8.48 -14.02 14.64
N PRO A 51 -7.36 -14.24 13.92
CA PRO A 51 -6.85 -15.59 13.72
C PRO A 51 -6.41 -16.28 15.01
N VAL A 52 -5.93 -15.52 16.02
CA VAL A 52 -5.63 -16.08 17.35
C VAL A 52 -6.90 -16.56 18.04
N LEU A 53 -8.00 -15.79 18.01
CA LEU A 53 -9.28 -16.25 18.53
C LEU A 53 -9.83 -17.46 17.78
N ALA A 54 -9.69 -17.45 16.45
CA ALA A 54 -10.11 -18.58 15.63
C ALA A 54 -9.36 -19.85 16.07
N ALA A 55 -8.04 -19.77 16.27
CA ALA A 55 -7.24 -20.89 16.76
C ALA A 55 -7.71 -21.41 18.13
N ILE A 56 -7.98 -20.51 19.09
CA ILE A 56 -8.48 -20.89 20.43
C ILE A 56 -9.88 -21.53 20.33
N ALA A 57 -10.79 -20.95 19.54
CA ALA A 57 -12.12 -21.50 19.33
C ALA A 57 -12.07 -22.88 18.67
N PHE A 58 -11.11 -23.08 17.76
CA PHE A 58 -10.88 -24.33 17.06
C PHE A 58 -10.30 -25.43 17.95
N GLU A 59 -9.50 -25.09 18.96
CA GLU A 59 -8.99 -26.07 19.94
C GLU A 59 -10.14 -26.80 20.68
N GLY A 60 -11.18 -26.07 21.08
CA GLY A 60 -12.35 -26.64 21.72
C GLY A 60 -13.20 -27.52 20.78
N LEU A 61 -13.30 -27.13 19.51
CA LEU A 61 -14.03 -27.89 18.48
C LEU A 61 -13.26 -29.12 17.98
N ALA A 62 -11.93 -29.11 18.04
CA ALA A 62 -11.08 -30.20 17.56
C ALA A 62 -11.09 -31.45 18.45
N GLN A 63 -11.73 -31.39 19.63
CA GLN A 63 -11.90 -32.52 20.54
C GLN A 63 -12.86 -33.60 19.97
N ASP A 64 -13.77 -33.22 19.07
CA ASP A 64 -14.62 -34.15 18.33
C ASP A 64 -14.01 -34.48 16.94
N PRO A 65 -13.70 -35.75 16.63
CA PRO A 65 -13.14 -36.16 15.33
C PRO A 65 -13.95 -35.68 14.11
N HIS A 66 -15.29 -35.66 14.18
CA HIS A 66 -16.12 -35.23 13.07
C HIS A 66 -16.10 -33.71 12.89
N ALA A 67 -16.13 -32.95 13.99
CA ALA A 67 -15.98 -31.50 13.97
C ALA A 67 -14.59 -31.09 13.45
N ARG A 68 -13.54 -31.83 13.84
CA ARG A 68 -12.16 -31.61 13.38
C ARG A 68 -12.02 -31.76 11.86
N GLN A 69 -12.63 -32.78 11.26
CA GLN A 69 -12.57 -32.98 9.81
C GLN A 69 -13.26 -31.84 9.04
N ARG A 70 -14.43 -31.38 9.51
CA ARG A 70 -15.14 -30.24 8.92
C ARG A 70 -14.33 -28.95 9.03
N LEU A 71 -13.67 -28.74 10.17
CA LEU A 71 -12.81 -27.61 10.39
C LEU A 71 -11.66 -27.55 9.39
N TYR A 72 -10.94 -28.66 9.20
CA TYR A 72 -9.86 -28.73 8.21
C TYR A 72 -10.38 -28.48 6.79
N GLY A 73 -11.54 -29.03 6.43
CA GLY A 73 -12.18 -28.75 5.15
C GLY A 73 -12.48 -27.27 4.95
N PHE A 74 -13.03 -26.60 5.97
CA PHE A 74 -13.31 -25.16 5.94
C PHE A 74 -12.04 -24.32 5.84
N ALA A 75 -11.01 -24.64 6.64
CA ALA A 75 -9.73 -23.92 6.62
C ALA A 75 -9.05 -24.06 5.26
N LEU A 76 -9.00 -25.28 4.70
CA LEU A 76 -8.45 -25.53 3.37
C LEU A 76 -9.23 -24.78 2.28
N ALA A 77 -10.56 -24.84 2.33
CA ALA A 77 -11.41 -24.12 1.38
C ALA A 77 -11.20 -22.59 1.49
N SER A 78 -11.01 -22.06 2.70
CA SER A 78 -10.74 -20.63 2.92
C SER A 78 -9.37 -20.23 2.38
N CYS A 79 -8.33 -21.06 2.58
CA CYS A 79 -7.00 -20.82 2.04
C CYS A 79 -7.01 -20.84 0.50
N ILE A 80 -7.62 -21.87 -0.10
CA ILE A 80 -7.74 -22.01 -1.55
C ILE A 80 -8.58 -20.85 -2.11
N GLY A 81 -9.72 -20.55 -1.50
CA GLY A 81 -10.59 -19.44 -1.91
C GLY A 81 -9.87 -18.09 -1.83
N SER A 82 -9.07 -17.86 -0.78
CA SER A 82 -8.26 -16.65 -0.66
C SER A 82 -7.19 -16.55 -1.75
N ALA A 83 -6.51 -17.67 -2.05
CA ALA A 83 -5.50 -17.72 -3.10
C ALA A 83 -6.09 -17.51 -4.50
N ILE A 84 -7.29 -18.02 -4.77
CA ILE A 84 -7.93 -17.93 -6.09
C ILE A 84 -8.68 -16.60 -6.27
N LEU A 85 -9.28 -16.05 -5.22
CA LEU A 85 -10.13 -14.86 -5.33
C LEU A 85 -9.42 -13.59 -4.86
N LEU A 86 -8.87 -13.60 -3.65
CA LEU A 86 -8.33 -12.38 -3.03
C LEU A 86 -6.98 -11.99 -3.62
N VAL A 87 -6.11 -12.96 -3.92
CA VAL A 87 -4.79 -12.67 -4.50
C VAL A 87 -4.91 -12.03 -5.89
N PRO A 88 -5.67 -12.59 -6.86
CA PRO A 88 -5.81 -11.95 -8.17
C PRO A 88 -6.52 -10.60 -8.08
N TYR A 89 -7.57 -10.49 -7.26
CA TYR A 89 -8.24 -9.21 -7.02
C TYR A 89 -7.26 -8.14 -6.53
N LYS A 90 -6.40 -8.49 -5.56
CA LYS A 90 -5.37 -7.58 -5.06
C LYS A 90 -4.30 -7.27 -6.10
N ALA A 91 -3.91 -8.24 -6.92
CA ALA A 91 -2.97 -8.01 -8.02
C ALA A 91 -3.53 -6.97 -9.00
N ILE A 92 -4.78 -7.14 -9.46
CA ILE A 92 -5.45 -6.20 -10.37
C ILE A 92 -5.57 -4.81 -9.74
N GLN A 93 -5.98 -4.75 -8.46
CA GLN A 93 -6.10 -3.48 -7.73
C GLN A 93 -4.75 -2.74 -7.66
N ILE A 94 -3.67 -3.46 -7.33
CA ILE A 94 -2.32 -2.89 -7.27
C ILE A 94 -1.87 -2.43 -8.65
N GLU A 95 -2.07 -3.26 -9.69
CA GLU A 95 -1.71 -2.92 -11.06
C GLU A 95 -2.43 -1.65 -11.52
N SER A 96 -3.74 -1.57 -11.35
CA SER A 96 -4.53 -0.39 -11.75
C SER A 96 -4.07 0.88 -11.04
N PHE A 97 -3.82 0.78 -9.74
CA PHE A 97 -3.33 1.90 -8.93
C PHE A 97 -1.92 2.35 -9.36
N VAL A 98 -1.02 1.41 -9.62
CA VAL A 98 0.35 1.70 -10.08
C VAL A 98 0.31 2.28 -11.49
N ALA A 99 -0.50 1.72 -12.40
CA ALA A 99 -0.63 2.20 -13.77
C ALA A 99 -1.12 3.65 -13.80
N GLU A 100 -2.21 3.97 -13.09
CA GLU A 100 -2.72 5.34 -12.98
C GLU A 100 -1.67 6.31 -12.42
N SER A 101 -0.88 5.86 -11.44
CA SER A 101 0.20 6.68 -10.88
C SER A 101 1.33 6.89 -11.89
N LEU A 102 1.71 5.85 -12.64
CA LEU A 102 2.77 5.94 -13.64
C LEU A 102 2.38 6.79 -14.85
N ASP A 103 1.09 6.87 -15.19
CA ASP A 103 0.56 7.74 -16.25
C ASP A 103 0.75 9.24 -15.95
N LEU A 104 1.05 9.60 -14.70
CA LEU A 104 1.46 10.97 -14.33
C LEU A 104 2.86 11.32 -14.84
N ILE A 105 3.68 10.33 -15.19
CA ILE A 105 5.04 10.52 -15.69
C ILE A 105 5.01 10.56 -17.23
N PRO A 106 5.50 11.64 -17.87
CA PRO A 106 5.55 11.71 -19.32
C PRO A 106 6.42 10.58 -19.90
N PRO A 107 6.02 9.94 -21.01
CA PRO A 107 6.75 8.81 -21.55
C PRO A 107 8.16 9.21 -21.97
N ARG A 108 9.14 8.35 -21.71
CA ARG A 108 10.56 8.64 -21.94
C ARG A 108 10.83 8.89 -23.42
N VAL A 109 11.59 9.93 -23.72
CA VAL A 109 12.06 10.18 -25.08
C VAL A 109 13.19 9.23 -25.39
N ALA A 110 13.12 8.57 -26.55
CA ALA A 110 14.12 7.61 -27.01
C ALA A 110 15.50 8.26 -27.17
N GLY A 111 16.55 7.50 -26.86
CA GLY A 111 17.95 7.92 -27.00
C GLY A 111 18.67 8.16 -25.66
N ASN A 112 19.92 8.61 -25.77
CA ASN A 112 20.85 8.75 -24.64
C ASN A 112 20.92 10.17 -24.08
N ALA A 113 20.11 11.11 -24.60
CA ALA A 113 20.06 12.47 -24.08
C ALA A 113 19.66 12.47 -22.59
N ARG A 114 20.29 13.34 -21.81
CA ARG A 114 19.92 13.58 -20.42
C ARG A 114 18.55 14.26 -20.37
N GLN A 115 17.71 13.83 -19.45
CA GLN A 115 16.31 14.25 -19.34
C GLN A 115 16.02 14.66 -17.90
N LEU A 116 15.23 15.72 -17.73
CA LEU A 116 14.63 16.07 -16.45
C LEU A 116 13.13 15.87 -16.53
N VAL A 117 12.54 15.36 -15.45
CA VAL A 117 11.09 15.31 -15.28
C VAL A 117 10.73 16.06 -14.01
N PHE A 118 9.99 17.15 -14.14
CA PHE A 118 9.46 17.91 -13.01
C PHE A 118 8.03 17.46 -12.73
N LEU A 119 7.78 16.93 -11.54
CA LEU A 119 6.47 16.44 -11.07
C LEU A 119 5.80 17.46 -10.15
N ARG A 120 4.52 17.77 -10.37
CA ARG A 120 3.76 18.71 -9.54
C ARG A 120 3.08 17.97 -8.39
N LEU A 121 3.36 18.38 -7.15
CA LEU A 121 2.84 17.70 -5.95
C LEU A 121 1.32 17.81 -5.75
N GLU A 122 0.67 18.71 -6.48
CA GLU A 122 -0.80 18.86 -6.48
C GLU A 122 -1.49 17.62 -7.10
N CYS A 123 -0.75 16.80 -7.86
CA CYS A 123 -1.27 15.63 -8.56
C CYS A 123 -1.15 14.34 -7.76
N GLY A 124 -1.90 14.24 -6.66
CA GLY A 124 -2.05 13.01 -5.88
C GLY A 124 -0.71 12.47 -5.36
N LEU A 125 -0.33 11.26 -5.79
CA LEU A 125 0.89 10.57 -5.33
C LEU A 125 2.16 10.97 -6.08
N ALA A 126 2.17 12.12 -6.75
CA ALA A 126 3.33 12.64 -7.46
C ALA A 126 4.61 12.71 -6.61
N ASN A 127 4.49 12.88 -5.29
CA ASN A 127 5.62 12.88 -4.36
C ASN A 127 6.36 11.53 -4.35
N ASP A 128 5.61 10.42 -4.42
CA ASP A 128 6.17 9.07 -4.40
C ASP A 128 6.80 8.68 -5.74
N LEU A 129 6.54 9.45 -6.81
CA LEU A 129 7.09 9.24 -8.15
C LEU A 129 8.45 9.91 -8.35
N VAL A 130 8.86 10.79 -7.44
CA VAL A 130 10.19 11.43 -7.42
C VAL A 130 11.23 10.44 -6.87
N GLN A 131 11.45 9.36 -7.61
CA GLN A 131 12.42 8.32 -7.31
C GLN A 131 13.54 8.37 -8.33
N ASN A 132 14.76 8.61 -7.86
CA ASN A 132 15.98 8.57 -8.66
C ASN A 132 16.81 7.35 -8.24
N THR A 133 17.58 6.79 -9.16
CA THR A 133 18.50 5.71 -8.81
C THR A 133 19.55 6.23 -7.81
N PRO A 134 19.97 5.43 -6.80
CA PRO A 134 20.92 5.88 -5.78
C PRO A 134 22.23 6.44 -6.33
N PHE A 135 22.65 5.98 -7.51
CA PHE A 135 23.92 6.34 -8.14
C PHE A 135 23.78 7.33 -9.30
N PHE A 136 22.55 7.78 -9.63
CA PHE A 136 22.28 8.68 -10.76
C PHE A 136 22.93 8.23 -12.08
N ASP A 137 22.98 6.91 -12.27
CA ASP A 137 23.54 6.23 -13.45
C ASP A 137 22.62 6.29 -14.68
N GLY A 138 21.34 6.61 -14.47
CA GLY A 138 20.38 6.86 -15.52
C GLY A 138 20.57 8.19 -16.25
N ASN A 139 19.93 8.33 -17.41
CA ASN A 139 19.84 9.60 -18.13
C ASN A 139 18.57 10.39 -17.78
N GLU A 140 17.80 9.99 -16.77
CA GLU A 140 16.59 10.67 -16.33
C GLU A 140 16.73 11.04 -14.85
N LEU A 141 16.46 12.30 -14.54
CA LEU A 141 16.35 12.78 -13.17
C LEU A 141 14.93 13.31 -12.94
N ARG A 142 14.26 12.79 -11.93
CA ARG A 142 12.93 13.21 -11.50
C ARG A 142 13.07 14.17 -10.33
N LEU A 143 12.38 15.30 -10.42
CA LEU A 143 12.43 16.38 -9.45
C LEU A 143 11.02 16.85 -9.12
N VAL A 144 10.84 17.40 -7.93
CA VAL A 144 9.62 18.15 -7.59
C VAL A 144 9.63 19.48 -8.34
N SER A 145 8.57 19.77 -9.08
CA SER A 145 8.34 21.08 -9.69
C SER A 145 8.17 22.14 -8.61
N ARG A 146 8.89 23.26 -8.75
CA ARG A 146 8.71 24.44 -7.89
C ARG A 146 8.02 25.60 -8.60
N GLY A 147 7.53 25.35 -9.81
CA GLY A 147 6.98 26.35 -10.70
C GLY A 147 7.88 26.57 -11.91
N ARG A 148 7.25 26.98 -13.03
CA ARG A 148 7.88 27.03 -14.35
C ARG A 148 9.19 27.83 -14.38
N MET A 149 9.29 28.92 -13.61
CA MET A 149 10.50 29.74 -13.57
C MET A 149 11.66 28.99 -12.90
N GLN A 150 11.45 28.40 -11.72
CA GLN A 150 12.50 27.64 -11.04
C GLN A 150 12.90 26.38 -11.82
N ASP A 151 11.93 25.70 -12.43
CA ASP A 151 12.17 24.50 -13.23
C ASP A 151 13.02 24.84 -14.46
N THR A 152 12.74 25.97 -15.13
CA THR A 152 13.54 26.47 -16.27
C THR A 152 14.97 26.81 -15.84
N GLN A 153 15.14 27.52 -14.70
CA GLN A 153 16.47 27.85 -14.17
C GLN A 153 17.26 26.59 -13.81
N THR A 154 16.62 25.60 -13.20
CA THR A 154 17.22 24.32 -12.85
C THR A 154 17.65 23.55 -14.11
N ALA A 155 16.79 23.50 -15.13
CA ALA A 155 17.12 22.87 -16.40
C ALA A 155 18.30 23.56 -17.10
N ALA A 156 18.35 24.90 -17.08
CA ALA A 156 19.47 25.68 -17.62
C ALA A 156 20.77 25.51 -16.84
N ALA A 157 20.71 25.26 -15.54
CA ALA A 157 21.90 24.98 -14.74
C ALA A 157 22.47 23.57 -14.99
N LEU A 158 21.63 22.62 -15.40
CA LEU A 158 22.01 21.20 -15.56
C LEU A 158 22.29 20.78 -17.00
N GLY A 159 21.84 21.54 -17.99
CA GLY A 159 21.94 21.21 -19.43
C GLY A 159 22.58 22.32 -20.27
N LYS A 160 22.94 22.00 -21.51
CA LYS A 160 23.50 22.98 -22.45
C LYS A 160 22.40 23.73 -23.22
N HIS A 161 21.40 23.00 -23.72
CA HIS A 161 20.26 23.53 -24.46
C HIS A 161 18.94 22.94 -23.95
N PRO A 162 18.54 23.27 -22.70
CA PRO A 162 17.34 22.72 -22.11
C PRO A 162 16.10 23.08 -22.93
N ARG A 163 15.28 22.09 -23.28
CA ARG A 163 13.98 22.33 -23.91
C ARG A 163 12.90 21.41 -23.36
N VAL A 164 11.70 21.96 -23.20
CA VAL A 164 10.50 21.17 -22.89
C VAL A 164 10.15 20.34 -24.12
N VAL A 165 10.00 19.04 -23.94
CA VAL A 165 9.54 18.11 -24.99
C VAL A 165 8.14 17.59 -24.73
N GLN A 166 7.71 17.55 -23.47
CA GLN A 166 6.36 17.16 -23.08
C GLN A 166 5.91 18.01 -21.90
N ASP A 167 4.69 18.53 -21.97
CA ASP A 167 4.05 19.33 -20.92
C ASP A 167 2.67 18.73 -20.63
N MET A 168 2.57 18.00 -19.51
CA MET A 168 1.36 17.37 -19.04
C MET A 168 0.85 18.12 -17.80
N ALA A 169 -0.43 17.93 -17.46
CA ALA A 169 -1.05 18.60 -16.31
C ALA A 169 -0.24 18.41 -15.01
N CYS A 170 0.32 17.21 -14.82
CA CYS A 170 1.01 16.82 -13.59
C CYS A 170 2.52 16.78 -13.68
N ALA A 171 3.10 16.94 -14.87
CA ALA A 171 4.53 16.84 -15.04
C ALA A 171 5.04 17.48 -16.34
N GLN A 172 6.31 17.91 -16.33
CA GLN A 172 6.99 18.43 -17.51
C GLN A 172 8.29 17.66 -17.75
N ARG A 173 8.53 17.24 -18.98
CA ARG A 173 9.78 16.61 -19.40
C ARG A 173 10.63 17.57 -20.22
N TRP A 174 11.91 17.62 -19.87
CA TRP A 174 12.94 18.42 -20.52
C TRP A 174 14.05 17.51 -21.05
N LEU A 175 14.62 17.87 -22.21
CA LEU A 175 15.90 17.35 -22.68
C LEU A 175 17.00 18.35 -22.37
N LEU A 176 18.19 17.87 -22.04
CA LEU A 176 19.36 18.65 -21.60
C LEU A 176 20.58 18.58 -22.54
N ASP A 177 20.38 18.13 -23.77
CA ASP A 177 21.40 18.04 -24.82
C ASP A 177 22.00 19.39 -25.22
#